data_AF-A0A5B6VSL9-F1
#
_entry.id   AF-A0A5B6VSL9-F1
#
_cell.length_a   1.000
_cell.length_b   1.000
_cell.length_c   1.000
_cell.angle_alpha   90.00
_cell.angle_beta   90.00
_cell.angle_gamma   90.00
#
_symmetry.space_group_name_H-M   'P 1'
#
loop_
_entity.id
_entity.type
_entity.pdbx_description
1 polymer ?
#
loop_
_entity_poly.entity_id
_entity_poly.type
_entity_poly.pdbx_seq_one_letter_code
_entity_poly.pdbx_strand_id
1 'polypeptide(L)'
;MQEFFEMRDLGFMTYFLGMEVNQSDHGIFISQHTFALKIFNRFCMQNCKTVSTPVALGEKLTSSGDQMKVDEREYRSLVGCLLYLTATISDIMFGVSLLSRFMHCCNTIHFKVAKRILRYVKGTLKFGVMFKKGSELKLVGYSDSDSDGSIDDMKNTSGYFFTFGSGFFCWSSKKQQTVAQSIAEAEYIAASAAVNQAIWLRKLLCDLNEEQLDPTEILVDNK
;
A
#
# COMPACT_ATOMS: atom_id res chain seq x y z
N MET A 1 -18.93 17.73 -20.33
CA MET A 1 -17.51 18.12 -20.17
C MET A 1 -16.94 18.73 -21.46
N GLN A 2 -17.07 18.07 -22.62
CA GLN A 2 -16.69 18.67 -23.93
C GLN A 2 -17.49 19.92 -24.33
N GLU A 3 -18.72 20.09 -23.82
CA GLU A 3 -19.51 21.31 -24.05
C GLU A 3 -19.02 22.52 -23.25
N PHE A 4 -18.28 22.30 -22.16
CA PHE A 4 -17.81 23.37 -21.27
C PHE A 4 -16.29 23.61 -21.37
N PHE A 5 -15.55 22.63 -21.90
CA PHE A 5 -14.10 22.67 -22.02
C PHE A 5 -13.69 22.13 -23.39
N GLU A 6 -12.79 22.84 -24.06
CA GLU A 6 -12.17 22.38 -25.30
C GLU A 6 -11.23 21.20 -24.98
N MET A 7 -11.70 19.98 -25.24
CA MET A 7 -10.98 18.75 -24.90
C MET A 7 -11.01 17.76 -26.06
N ARG A 8 -9.87 17.10 -26.30
CA ARG A 8 -9.76 16.03 -27.29
C ARG A 8 -9.92 14.68 -26.60
N ASP A 9 -10.81 13.85 -27.13
CA ASP A 9 -10.90 12.44 -26.75
C ASP A 9 -9.73 11.68 -27.38
N LEU A 10 -8.90 11.06 -26.54
CA LEU A 10 -7.74 10.26 -26.95
C LEU A 10 -8.07 8.75 -26.96
N GLY A 11 -9.34 8.39 -26.76
CA GLY A 11 -9.80 7.02 -26.63
C GLY A 11 -9.55 6.45 -25.24
N PHE A 12 -9.52 5.12 -25.14
CA PHE A 12 -9.33 4.44 -23.87
C PHE A 12 -7.98 4.76 -23.23
N MET A 13 -8.02 5.12 -21.95
CA MET A 13 -6.82 5.32 -21.14
C MET A 13 -6.00 4.02 -21.09
N THR A 14 -4.75 4.09 -21.56
CA THR A 14 -3.78 2.99 -21.53
C THR A 14 -2.65 3.24 -20.54
N TYR A 15 -2.41 4.50 -20.17
CA TYR A 15 -1.35 4.89 -19.25
C TYR A 15 -1.71 6.18 -18.52
N PHE A 16 -1.52 6.21 -17.20
CA PHE A 16 -1.73 7.41 -16.39
C PHE A 16 -0.77 7.41 -15.21
N LEU A 17 0.01 8.48 -15.05
CA LEU A 17 0.96 8.65 -13.95
C LEU A 17 1.68 7.35 -13.58
N GLY A 18 2.49 6.79 -14.49
CA GLY A 18 3.29 5.61 -14.16
C GLY A 18 2.54 4.27 -14.09
N MET A 19 1.21 4.27 -14.24
CA MET A 19 0.37 3.09 -14.22
C MET A 19 -0.07 2.73 -15.63
N GLU A 20 0.03 1.45 -15.98
CA GLU A 20 -0.54 0.89 -17.20
C GLU A 20 -1.97 0.44 -16.92
N VAL A 21 -2.86 0.72 -17.87
CA VAL A 21 -4.28 0.43 -17.76
C VAL A 21 -4.68 -0.43 -18.95
N ASN A 22 -5.10 -1.66 -18.67
CA ASN A 22 -5.58 -2.60 -19.67
C ASN A 22 -7.09 -2.76 -19.48
N GLN A 23 -7.86 -2.23 -20.44
CA GLN A 23 -9.32 -2.29 -20.43
C GLN A 23 -9.80 -3.38 -21.39
N SER A 24 -10.73 -4.19 -20.93
CA SER A 24 -11.33 -5.29 -21.70
C SER A 24 -12.80 -5.46 -21.35
N ASP A 25 -13.52 -6.29 -22.10
CA ASP A 25 -14.92 -6.62 -21.79
C ASP A 25 -15.09 -7.26 -20.40
N HIS A 26 -14.02 -7.83 -19.85
CA HIS A 26 -14.02 -8.51 -18.55
C HIS A 26 -13.79 -7.55 -17.38
N GLY A 27 -13.20 -6.37 -17.63
CA GLY A 27 -12.82 -5.43 -16.59
C GLY A 27 -11.59 -4.58 -16.93
N ILE A 28 -11.14 -3.82 -15.92
CA ILE A 28 -9.99 -2.92 -15.97
C ILE A 28 -8.88 -3.51 -15.10
N PHE A 29 -7.71 -3.74 -15.69
CA PHE A 29 -6.50 -4.16 -14.98
C PHE A 29 -5.50 -3.01 -14.93
N ILE A 30 -5.02 -2.69 -13.73
CA ILE A 30 -4.05 -1.60 -13.49
C ILE A 30 -2.75 -2.20 -12.93
N SER A 31 -1.63 -1.90 -13.58
CA SER A 31 -0.30 -2.36 -13.17
C SER A 31 0.75 -1.24 -13.23
N GLN A 32 1.94 -1.51 -12.69
CA GLN A 32 3.10 -0.61 -12.74
C GLN A 32 4.36 -1.34 -13.24
N HIS A 33 4.20 -2.25 -14.20
CA HIS A 33 5.26 -3.14 -14.69
C HIS A 33 6.47 -2.37 -15.24
N THR A 34 6.24 -1.39 -16.12
CA THR A 34 7.29 -0.56 -16.70
C THR A 34 8.02 0.25 -15.63
N PHE A 35 7.30 0.75 -14.62
CA PHE A 35 7.90 1.46 -13.50
C PHE A 35 8.76 0.53 -12.64
N ALA A 36 8.29 -0.67 -12.33
CA ALA A 36 9.05 -1.67 -11.59
C ALA A 36 10.37 -2.02 -12.32
N LEU A 37 10.34 -2.21 -13.64
CA LEU A 37 11.55 -2.46 -14.45
C LEU A 37 12.56 -1.30 -14.38
N LYS A 38 12.08 -0.05 -14.41
CA LYS A 38 12.94 1.13 -14.22
C LYS A 38 13.62 1.12 -12.85
N ILE A 39 12.91 0.73 -11.79
CA ILE A 39 13.48 0.61 -10.44
C ILE A 39 14.56 -0.48 -10.41
N PHE A 40 14.30 -1.66 -10.99
CA PHE A 40 15.31 -2.72 -11.06
C PHE A 40 16.59 -2.28 -11.77
N ASN A 41 16.46 -1.50 -12.84
CA ASN A 41 17.62 -0.94 -13.54
C ASN A 41 18.38 0.06 -12.68
N ARG A 42 17.67 0.98 -12.03
CA ARG A 42 18.25 2.04 -11.22
C ARG A 42 19.06 1.53 -10.03
N PHE A 43 18.59 0.46 -9.38
CA PHE A 43 19.23 -0.09 -8.16
C PHE A 43 20.05 -1.35 -8.43
N CYS A 44 20.37 -1.67 -9.70
CA CYS A 44 21.17 -2.83 -10.10
C CYS A 44 20.62 -4.18 -9.58
N MET A 45 19.30 -4.35 -9.64
CA MET A 45 18.57 -5.49 -9.08
C MET A 45 17.89 -6.36 -10.16
N GLN A 46 18.26 -6.22 -11.44
CA GLN A 46 17.62 -6.95 -12.55
C GLN A 46 17.75 -8.47 -12.40
N ASN A 47 18.89 -8.94 -11.89
CA ASN A 47 19.24 -10.36 -11.74
C ASN A 47 19.08 -10.86 -10.29
N CYS A 48 18.35 -10.13 -9.45
CA CYS A 48 18.13 -10.56 -8.07
C CYS A 48 17.24 -11.81 -8.00
N LYS A 49 17.51 -12.71 -7.03
CA LYS A 49 16.65 -13.86 -6.75
C LYS A 49 15.34 -13.39 -6.14
N THR A 50 14.22 -13.99 -6.51
CA THR A 50 12.91 -13.69 -5.93
C THR A 50 12.81 -14.15 -4.47
N VAL A 51 11.81 -13.62 -3.75
CA VAL A 51 11.38 -14.12 -2.43
C VAL A 51 9.85 -14.17 -2.41
N SER A 52 9.28 -15.05 -1.57
CA SER A 52 7.83 -15.26 -1.47
C SER A 52 7.13 -14.30 -0.52
N THR A 53 7.86 -13.56 0.33
CA THR A 53 7.28 -12.59 1.26
C THR A 53 8.02 -11.24 1.19
N PRO A 54 7.30 -10.11 1.30
CA PRO A 54 7.91 -8.78 1.21
C PRO A 54 8.84 -8.50 2.39
N VAL A 55 8.41 -8.87 3.60
CA VAL A 55 9.16 -8.75 4.86
C VAL A 55 9.35 -10.16 5.45
N ALA A 56 10.45 -10.41 6.16
CA ALA A 56 10.63 -11.69 6.84
C ALA A 56 9.73 -11.77 8.09
N LEU A 57 9.33 -12.98 8.47
CA LEU A 57 8.56 -13.19 9.70
C LEU A 57 9.41 -12.78 10.91
N GLY A 58 8.81 -11.99 11.82
CA GLY A 58 9.50 -11.47 13.00
C GLY A 58 10.58 -10.42 12.71
N GLU A 59 10.65 -9.88 11.49
CA GLU A 59 11.57 -8.79 11.17
C GLU A 59 11.21 -7.56 12.00
N LYS A 60 12.08 -7.19 12.93
CA LYS A 60 11.95 -5.99 13.73
C LYS A 60 13.13 -5.06 13.45
N LEU A 61 12.82 -3.83 13.07
CA LEU A 61 13.81 -2.79 12.77
C LEU A 61 13.91 -1.81 13.94
N THR A 62 15.11 -1.27 14.14
CA THR A 62 15.40 -0.32 15.21
C THR A 62 16.31 0.80 14.69
N SER A 63 16.08 2.00 15.19
CA SER A 63 16.94 3.16 14.95
C SER A 63 18.26 3.08 15.74
N SER A 64 18.32 2.19 16.73
CA SER A 64 19.43 2.04 17.67
C SER A 64 20.32 0.88 17.28
N GLY A 65 21.59 1.15 16.96
CA GLY A 65 22.57 0.09 16.77
C GLY A 65 23.86 0.54 16.08
N ASP A 66 24.87 -0.32 16.17
CA ASP A 66 26.23 -0.06 15.67
C ASP A 66 26.41 -0.39 14.18
N GLN A 67 25.31 -0.55 13.44
CA GLN A 67 25.38 -0.87 12.01
C GLN A 67 25.85 0.33 11.21
N MET A 68 26.64 0.05 10.18
CA MET A 68 27.11 1.08 9.26
C MET A 68 25.93 1.84 8.64
N LYS A 69 26.01 3.17 8.69
CA LYS A 69 25.09 4.05 7.96
C LYS A 69 25.23 3.81 6.46
N VAL A 70 24.12 3.96 5.75
CA VAL A 70 24.08 3.96 4.29
C VAL A 70 23.80 5.36 3.77
N ASP A 71 23.98 5.60 2.47
CA ASP A 71 23.59 6.86 1.85
C ASP A 71 22.07 7.07 1.99
N GLU A 72 21.70 8.08 2.79
CA GLU A 72 20.31 8.45 3.03
C GLU A 72 19.58 8.85 1.73
N ARG A 73 20.27 9.45 0.76
CA ARG A 73 19.68 9.83 -0.52
C ARG A 73 19.30 8.60 -1.33
N GLU A 74 20.19 7.61 -1.40
CA GLU A 74 19.93 6.35 -2.10
C GLU A 74 18.79 5.58 -1.41
N TYR A 75 18.82 5.48 -0.08
CA TYR A 75 17.78 4.83 0.71
C TYR A 75 16.41 5.50 0.54
N ARG A 76 16.32 6.81 0.76
CA ARG A 76 15.06 7.58 0.61
C ARG A 76 14.52 7.46 -0.80
N SER A 77 15.40 7.47 -1.80
CA SER A 77 14.97 7.28 -3.18
C SER A 77 14.40 5.88 -3.43
N LEU A 78 14.99 4.82 -2.85
CA LEU A 78 14.44 3.47 -2.99
C LEU A 78 13.09 3.36 -2.29
N VAL A 79 12.99 3.83 -1.03
CA VAL A 79 11.73 3.79 -0.28
C VAL A 79 10.63 4.60 -0.98
N GLY A 80 10.96 5.76 -1.55
CA GLY A 80 10.00 6.54 -2.35
C GLY A 80 9.53 5.81 -3.61
N CYS A 81 10.43 5.12 -4.32
CA CYS A 81 10.06 4.27 -5.45
C CYS A 81 9.15 3.10 -5.02
N LEU A 82 9.44 2.45 -3.89
CA LEU A 82 8.62 1.38 -3.35
C LEU A 82 7.24 1.90 -2.89
N LEU A 83 7.19 3.08 -2.27
CA LEU A 83 5.94 3.73 -1.88
C LEU A 83 5.03 3.96 -3.09
N TYR A 84 5.60 4.36 -4.21
CA TYR A 84 4.82 4.53 -5.44
C TYR A 84 4.32 3.21 -6.03
N LEU A 85 5.08 2.11 -5.91
CA LEU A 85 4.64 0.77 -6.30
C LEU A 85 3.48 0.24 -5.44
N THR A 86 3.34 0.74 -4.21
CA THR A 86 2.23 0.30 -3.33
C THR A 86 0.86 0.56 -3.95
N ALA A 87 0.76 1.44 -4.96
CA ALA A 87 -0.47 1.79 -5.65
C ALA A 87 -1.08 0.63 -6.48
N THR A 88 -0.27 -0.36 -6.90
CA THR A 88 -0.77 -1.58 -7.57
C THR A 88 -0.33 -2.88 -6.90
N ILE A 89 0.65 -2.80 -5.99
CA ILE A 89 1.21 -3.92 -5.25
C ILE A 89 0.97 -3.62 -3.76
N SER A 90 -0.26 -3.81 -3.29
CA SER A 90 -0.67 -3.39 -1.93
C SER A 90 -0.02 -4.19 -0.80
N ASP A 91 0.36 -5.44 -1.07
CA ASP A 91 1.00 -6.36 -0.11
C ASP A 91 2.38 -5.89 0.41
N ILE A 92 3.07 -4.98 -0.29
CA ILE A 92 4.33 -4.37 0.18
C ILE A 92 4.11 -3.18 1.12
N MET A 93 2.88 -2.68 1.27
CA MET A 93 2.58 -1.44 2.02
C MET A 93 3.12 -1.46 3.45
N PHE A 94 2.91 -2.55 4.18
CA PHE A 94 3.45 -2.71 5.55
C PHE A 94 4.97 -2.55 5.59
N GLY A 95 5.69 -3.25 4.72
CA GLY A 95 7.15 -3.20 4.67
C GLY A 95 7.68 -1.81 4.30
N VAL A 96 7.02 -1.14 3.36
CA VAL A 96 7.39 0.24 2.96
C VAL A 96 7.11 1.24 4.08
N SER A 97 5.96 1.13 4.75
CA SER A 97 5.61 1.95 5.91
C SER A 97 6.50 1.70 7.13
N LEU A 98 7.06 0.50 7.28
CA LEU A 98 8.06 0.21 8.29
C LEU A 98 9.40 0.89 7.94
N LEU A 99 9.86 0.78 6.70
CA LEU A 99 11.11 1.37 6.22
C LEU A 99 11.11 2.91 6.24
N SER A 100 9.95 3.54 5.99
CA SER A 100 9.83 5.00 5.96
C SER A 100 10.16 5.66 7.30
N ARG A 101 10.03 4.92 8.41
CA ARG A 101 10.36 5.38 9.77
C ARG A 101 11.86 5.72 9.93
N PHE A 102 12.71 5.08 9.13
CA PHE A 102 14.17 5.17 9.24
C PHE A 102 14.82 6.05 8.16
N MET A 103 14.06 6.93 7.48
CA MET A 103 14.59 7.78 6.41
C MET A 103 15.72 8.72 6.84
N HIS A 104 15.82 9.07 8.12
CA HIS A 104 16.81 9.99 8.69
C HIS A 104 17.95 9.28 9.45
N CYS A 105 17.89 7.94 9.54
CA CYS A 105 18.81 7.14 10.34
C CYS A 105 19.03 5.75 9.71
N CYS A 106 19.00 5.66 8.37
CA CYS A 106 19.08 4.39 7.68
C CYS A 106 20.47 3.75 7.79
N ASN A 107 20.48 2.43 7.94
CA ASN A 107 21.70 1.62 8.05
C ASN A 107 21.65 0.42 7.08
N THR A 108 22.68 -0.41 7.10
CA THR A 108 22.79 -1.58 6.21
C THR A 108 21.64 -2.59 6.37
N ILE A 109 21.06 -2.74 7.57
CA ILE A 109 19.91 -3.62 7.80
C ILE A 109 18.66 -3.03 7.13
N HIS A 110 18.39 -1.74 7.36
CA HIS A 110 17.26 -1.04 6.71
C HIS A 110 17.32 -1.18 5.19
N PHE A 111 18.51 -0.97 4.61
CA PHE A 111 18.67 -1.06 3.17
C PHE A 111 18.58 -2.50 2.64
N LYS A 112 19.01 -3.49 3.42
CA LYS A 112 18.82 -4.92 3.10
C LYS A 112 17.34 -5.29 3.06
N VAL A 113 16.53 -4.79 4.00
CA VAL A 113 15.07 -5.01 3.98
C VAL A 113 14.42 -4.30 2.79
N ALA A 114 14.82 -3.07 2.46
CA ALA A 114 14.34 -2.38 1.25
C ALA A 114 14.67 -3.16 -0.03
N LYS A 115 15.88 -3.71 -0.15
CA LYS A 115 16.28 -4.59 -1.26
C LYS A 115 15.53 -5.93 -1.25
N ARG A 116 15.15 -6.45 -0.08
CA ARG A 116 14.28 -7.64 0.02
C ARG A 116 12.90 -7.38 -0.58
N ILE A 117 12.29 -6.22 -0.32
CA ILE A 117 11.00 -5.86 -0.94
C ILE A 117 11.14 -5.82 -2.47
N LEU A 118 12.23 -5.29 -3.03
CA LEU A 118 12.46 -5.38 -4.48
C LEU A 118 12.55 -6.82 -4.98
N ARG A 119 13.17 -7.73 -4.22
CA ARG A 119 13.20 -9.16 -4.57
C ARG A 119 11.81 -9.78 -4.56
N TYR A 120 10.91 -9.32 -3.69
CA TYR A 120 9.52 -9.73 -3.69
C TYR A 120 8.78 -9.22 -4.93
N VAL A 121 8.89 -7.91 -5.21
CA VAL A 121 8.35 -7.27 -6.42
C VAL A 121 8.81 -7.97 -7.69
N LYS A 122 10.04 -8.50 -7.70
CA LYS A 122 10.57 -9.26 -8.85
C LYS A 122 9.72 -10.50 -9.17
N GLY A 123 9.22 -11.18 -8.13
CA GLY A 123 8.32 -12.32 -8.25
C GLY A 123 6.88 -11.94 -8.61
N THR A 124 6.46 -10.72 -8.28
CA THR A 124 5.11 -10.20 -8.50
C THR A 124 5.03 -9.13 -9.59
N LEU A 125 6.00 -9.09 -10.52
CA LEU A 125 6.09 -8.09 -11.59
C LEU A 125 4.83 -7.97 -12.47
N LYS A 126 4.09 -9.08 -12.60
CA LYS A 126 2.87 -9.16 -13.42
C LYS A 126 1.59 -8.88 -12.60
N PHE A 127 1.72 -8.59 -11.32
CA PHE A 127 0.57 -8.36 -10.45
C PHE A 127 0.08 -6.92 -10.61
N GLY A 128 -1.18 -6.72 -10.22
CA GLY A 128 -1.87 -5.44 -10.33
C GLY A 128 -3.27 -5.56 -9.77
N VAL A 129 -4.07 -4.51 -9.93
CA VAL A 129 -5.44 -4.44 -9.44
C VAL A 129 -6.40 -4.73 -10.58
N MET A 130 -7.35 -5.65 -10.36
CA MET A 130 -8.38 -6.00 -11.34
C MET A 130 -9.78 -5.57 -10.86
N PHE A 131 -10.42 -4.70 -11.64
CA PHE A 131 -11.81 -4.32 -11.47
C PHE A 131 -12.66 -5.01 -12.54
N LYS A 132 -13.31 -6.10 -12.16
CA LYS A 132 -14.20 -6.91 -13.01
C LYS A 132 -15.52 -6.19 -13.24
N LYS A 133 -16.04 -6.33 -14.45
CA LYS A 133 -17.37 -5.82 -14.81
C LYS A 133 -18.46 -6.64 -14.12
N GLY A 134 -19.55 -5.98 -13.70
CA GLY A 134 -20.75 -6.64 -13.16
C GLY A 134 -20.67 -7.05 -11.70
N SER A 135 -19.65 -6.63 -10.96
CA SER A 135 -19.64 -6.74 -9.50
C SER A 135 -20.57 -5.72 -8.86
N GLU A 136 -21.28 -6.13 -7.82
CA GLU A 136 -22.04 -5.21 -6.96
C GLU A 136 -21.11 -4.15 -6.37
N LEU A 137 -21.47 -2.88 -6.52
CA LEU A 137 -20.69 -1.74 -6.05
C LEU A 137 -20.93 -1.46 -4.56
N LYS A 138 -20.53 -2.44 -3.73
CA LYS A 138 -20.61 -2.35 -2.27
C LYS A 138 -19.25 -1.92 -1.69
N LEU A 139 -19.26 -0.89 -0.85
CA LEU A 139 -18.11 -0.49 -0.06
C LEU A 139 -17.97 -1.40 1.16
N VAL A 140 -16.84 -2.11 1.27
CA VAL A 140 -16.49 -2.95 2.43
C VAL A 140 -15.09 -2.61 2.89
N GLY A 141 -14.94 -2.37 4.20
CA GLY A 141 -13.67 -2.08 4.85
C GLY A 141 -13.17 -3.23 5.70
N TYR A 142 -11.85 -3.30 5.84
CA TYR A 142 -11.14 -4.26 6.67
C TYR A 142 -10.14 -3.50 7.52
N SER A 143 -9.97 -3.92 8.77
CA SER A 143 -9.04 -3.31 9.72
C SER A 143 -8.26 -4.40 10.44
N ASP A 144 -7.01 -4.10 10.75
CA ASP A 144 -6.10 -5.00 11.45
C ASP A 144 -5.05 -4.17 12.22
N SER A 145 -4.53 -4.70 13.32
CA SER A 145 -3.41 -4.11 14.05
C SER A 145 -2.33 -5.16 14.37
N ASP A 146 -1.05 -4.77 14.30
CA ASP A 146 -0.01 -5.66 14.78
C ASP A 146 -0.10 -5.86 16.29
N SER A 147 0.37 -7.01 16.80
CA SER A 147 0.32 -7.34 18.23
C SER A 147 1.57 -6.93 19.00
N ASP A 148 2.66 -6.63 18.28
CA ASP A 148 4.02 -6.78 18.81
C ASP A 148 4.77 -5.49 19.09
N GLY A 149 4.16 -4.34 18.77
CA GLY A 149 4.76 -3.01 18.93
C GLY A 149 6.08 -2.85 18.15
N SER A 150 6.51 -1.59 17.97
CA SER A 150 7.85 -1.33 17.45
C SER A 150 8.90 -1.46 18.56
N ILE A 151 10.11 -1.94 18.25
CA ILE A 151 11.19 -2.06 19.25
C ILE A 151 11.51 -0.70 19.90
N ASP A 152 11.44 0.38 19.12
CA ASP A 152 11.93 1.69 19.55
C ASP A 152 10.99 2.41 20.53
N ASP A 153 9.67 2.19 20.43
CA ASP A 153 8.68 2.94 21.24
C ASP A 153 7.43 2.14 21.64
N MET A 154 7.43 0.83 21.40
CA MET A 154 6.33 -0.10 21.69
C MET A 154 5.00 0.22 21.01
N LYS A 155 4.94 1.18 20.07
CA LYS A 155 3.69 1.51 19.36
C LYS A 155 3.41 0.50 18.25
N ASN A 156 2.16 0.08 18.17
CA ASN A 156 1.65 -0.84 17.19
C ASN A 156 1.52 -0.19 15.79
N THR A 157 1.25 -1.00 14.77
CA THR A 157 0.97 -0.60 13.40
C THR A 157 -0.46 -0.98 13.06
N SER A 158 -1.28 0.02 12.72
CA SER A 158 -2.63 -0.20 12.21
C SER A 158 -2.63 -0.29 10.70
N GLY A 159 -3.39 -1.25 10.16
CA GLY A 159 -3.66 -1.40 8.75
C GLY A 159 -5.16 -1.31 8.46
N TYR A 160 -5.49 -0.85 7.27
CA TYR A 160 -6.84 -1.04 6.72
C TYR A 160 -6.76 -1.23 5.21
N PHE A 161 -7.78 -1.87 4.64
CA PHE A 161 -8.02 -1.84 3.21
C PHE A 161 -9.52 -1.81 2.91
N PHE A 162 -9.88 -1.21 1.77
CA PHE A 162 -11.24 -1.06 1.31
C PHE A 162 -11.38 -1.66 -0.08
N THR A 163 -12.49 -2.38 -0.25
CA THR A 163 -12.93 -2.93 -1.52
C THR A 163 -14.16 -2.18 -2.01
N PHE A 164 -14.26 -2.07 -3.33
CA PHE A 164 -15.41 -1.53 -4.03
C PHE A 164 -15.59 -2.32 -5.32
N GLY A 165 -16.73 -2.98 -5.48
CA GLY A 165 -16.89 -3.98 -6.53
C GLY A 165 -15.96 -5.18 -6.31
N SER A 166 -15.26 -5.61 -7.35
CA SER A 166 -14.39 -6.79 -7.29
C SER A 166 -12.96 -6.51 -6.80
N GLY A 167 -12.59 -5.25 -6.60
CA GLY A 167 -11.20 -4.83 -6.42
C GLY A 167 -10.99 -4.05 -5.13
N PHE A 168 -9.76 -4.08 -4.62
CA PHE A 168 -9.31 -3.16 -3.58
C PHE A 168 -8.85 -1.85 -4.22
N PHE A 169 -9.17 -0.72 -3.59
CA PHE A 169 -8.88 0.61 -4.18
C PHE A 169 -8.28 1.61 -3.18
N CYS A 170 -8.39 1.34 -1.88
CA CYS A 170 -7.81 2.16 -0.83
C CYS A 170 -7.22 1.27 0.27
N TRP A 171 -6.00 1.55 0.70
CA TRP A 171 -5.32 0.80 1.76
C TRP A 171 -4.28 1.66 2.45
N SER A 172 -3.94 1.30 3.68
CA SER A 172 -2.95 1.99 4.48
C SER A 172 -2.31 1.03 5.48
N SER A 173 -1.06 1.32 5.84
CA SER A 173 -0.39 0.74 7.00
C SER A 173 0.39 1.86 7.71
N LYS A 174 0.07 2.12 8.97
CA LYS A 174 0.57 3.29 9.70
C LYS A 174 0.86 2.94 11.16
N LYS A 175 2.01 3.42 11.65
CA LYS A 175 2.34 3.36 13.07
C LYS A 175 1.34 4.17 13.90
N GLN A 176 0.83 3.59 14.97
CA GLN A 176 -0.06 4.27 15.92
C GLN A 176 0.66 5.44 16.58
N GLN A 177 -0.10 6.45 17.00
CA GLN A 177 0.45 7.63 17.67
C GLN A 177 0.69 7.39 19.16
N THR A 178 -0.14 6.55 19.78
CA THR A 178 -0.10 6.14 21.18
C THR A 178 0.38 4.69 21.31
N VAL A 179 0.85 4.34 22.49
CA VAL A 179 1.14 2.94 22.85
C VAL A 179 -0.15 2.35 23.39
N ALA A 180 -0.65 1.29 22.76
CA ALA A 180 -1.81 0.56 23.26
C ALA A 180 -1.43 -0.24 24.51
N GLN A 181 -2.30 -0.25 25.51
CA GLN A 181 -2.12 -1.00 26.75
C GLN A 181 -2.65 -2.44 26.64
N SER A 182 -3.37 -2.75 25.56
CA SER A 182 -3.87 -4.08 25.26
C SER A 182 -4.01 -4.31 23.75
N ILE A 183 -4.06 -5.57 23.33
CA ILE A 183 -4.36 -5.94 21.93
C ILE A 183 -5.72 -5.37 21.51
N ALA A 184 -6.72 -5.46 22.40
CA ALA A 184 -8.05 -4.90 22.12
C ALA A 184 -7.99 -3.40 21.85
N GLU A 185 -7.22 -2.64 22.62
CA GLU A 185 -7.05 -1.19 22.40
C GLU A 185 -6.36 -0.90 21.06
N ALA A 186 -5.32 -1.67 20.70
CA ALA A 186 -4.66 -1.52 19.40
C ALA A 186 -5.63 -1.77 18.23
N GLU A 187 -6.47 -2.80 18.35
CA GLU A 187 -7.52 -3.10 17.38
C GLU A 187 -8.58 -1.99 17.29
N TYR A 188 -9.02 -1.45 18.42
CA TYR A 188 -9.96 -0.32 18.44
C TYR A 188 -9.37 0.93 17.77
N ILE A 189 -8.08 1.21 17.94
CA ILE A 189 -7.39 2.31 17.27
C ILE A 189 -7.38 2.07 15.74
N ALA A 190 -7.08 0.85 15.30
CA ALA A 190 -7.12 0.49 13.88
C ALA A 190 -8.53 0.63 13.29
N ALA A 191 -9.53 0.08 13.97
CA ALA A 191 -10.93 0.13 13.54
C ALA A 191 -11.45 1.57 13.47
N SER A 192 -11.08 2.42 14.44
CA SER A 192 -11.42 3.85 14.40
C SER A 192 -10.81 4.55 13.18
N ALA A 193 -9.55 4.24 12.84
CA ALA A 193 -8.91 4.78 11.64
C ALA A 193 -9.61 4.30 10.35
N ALA A 194 -10.01 3.03 10.28
CA ALA A 194 -10.78 2.49 9.17
C ALA A 194 -12.15 3.18 9.05
N VAL A 195 -12.91 3.34 10.14
CA VAL A 195 -14.22 4.03 10.13
C VAL A 195 -14.09 5.47 9.65
N ASN A 196 -13.07 6.20 10.10
CA ASN A 196 -12.81 7.57 9.61
C ASN A 196 -12.58 7.60 8.09
N GLN A 197 -11.82 6.63 7.58
CA GLN A 197 -11.59 6.49 6.15
C GLN A 197 -12.89 6.11 5.41
N ALA A 198 -13.71 5.22 5.96
CA ALA A 198 -14.99 4.83 5.39
C ALA A 198 -15.95 6.02 5.27
N ILE A 199 -16.04 6.88 6.29
CA ILE A 199 -16.85 8.10 6.25
C ILE A 199 -16.40 9.03 5.12
N TRP A 200 -15.08 9.20 4.96
CA TRP A 200 -14.54 10.00 3.85
C TRP A 200 -14.86 9.37 2.49
N LEU A 201 -14.68 8.05 2.36
CA LEU A 201 -14.98 7.31 1.13
C LEU A 201 -16.46 7.39 0.74
N ARG A 202 -17.38 7.30 1.71
CA ARG A 202 -18.83 7.46 1.44
C ARG A 202 -19.17 8.84 0.88
N LYS A 203 -18.53 9.89 1.39
CA LYS A 203 -18.70 11.25 0.86
C LYS A 203 -18.19 11.34 -0.58
N LEU A 204 -17.00 10.80 -0.84
CA LEU A 204 -16.43 10.75 -2.19
C LEU A 204 -17.34 9.97 -3.16
N LEU A 205 -17.89 8.83 -2.73
CA LEU A 205 -18.80 8.05 -3.55
C LEU A 205 -20.12 8.78 -3.83
N CYS A 206 -20.64 9.54 -2.86
CA CYS A 206 -21.80 10.42 -3.07
C CYS A 206 -21.51 11.49 -4.13
N ASP A 207 -20.34 12.15 -4.07
CA ASP A 207 -19.92 13.13 -5.09
C ASP A 207 -19.75 12.51 -6.50
N LEU A 208 -19.47 11.21 -6.57
CA LEU A 208 -19.36 10.42 -7.81
C LEU A 208 -20.71 9.84 -8.29
N ASN A 209 -21.82 10.16 -7.62
CA ASN A 209 -23.16 9.59 -7.87
C ASN A 209 -23.29 8.08 -7.63
N GLU A 210 -22.46 7.53 -6.74
CA GLU A 210 -22.45 6.11 -6.32
C GLU A 210 -22.78 5.99 -4.82
N GLU A 211 -23.85 6.67 -4.39
CA GLU A 211 -24.24 6.73 -2.98
C GLU A 211 -24.50 5.34 -2.40
N GLN A 212 -23.88 5.07 -1.25
CA GLN A 212 -24.03 3.81 -0.52
C GLN A 212 -25.17 3.98 0.48
N LEU A 213 -26.35 3.39 0.24
CA LEU A 213 -27.50 3.58 1.15
C LEU A 213 -27.37 2.77 2.44
N ASP A 214 -26.83 1.56 2.35
CA ASP A 214 -26.65 0.67 3.50
C ASP A 214 -25.43 1.06 4.36
N PRO A 215 -25.42 0.66 5.65
CA PRO A 215 -24.24 0.80 6.49
C PRO A 215 -23.01 0.10 5.88
N THR A 216 -21.86 0.76 5.96
CA THR A 216 -20.60 0.17 5.49
C THR A 216 -20.10 -0.85 6.51
N GLU A 217 -19.94 -2.09 6.06
CA GLU A 217 -19.35 -3.17 6.87
C GLU A 217 -17.85 -2.91 7.06
N ILE A 218 -17.42 -2.93 8.33
CA ILE A 218 -15.99 -2.91 8.71
C ILE A 218 -15.69 -4.24 9.38
N LEU A 219 -14.89 -5.06 8.72
CA LEU A 219 -14.47 -6.36 9.19
C LEU A 219 -13.19 -6.21 10.02
N VAL A 220 -13.24 -6.70 11.26
CA VAL A 220 -12.13 -6.72 12.22
C VAL A 220 -11.97 -8.17 12.66
N ASP A 221 -10.75 -8.64 12.90
CA ASP A 221 -10.47 -10.02 13.29
C ASP A 221 -10.56 -10.26 14.82
N ASN A 222 -10.75 -9.19 15.59
CA ASN A 222 -11.00 -9.24 17.03
C ASN A 222 -12.41 -9.79 17.34
N LYS A 223 -12.49 -10.80 18.20
CA LYS A 223 -13.72 -11.51 18.57
C LYS A 223 -14.48 -10.86 19.72
#